data_AF-A0AAJ6E8Z7-F1
#
_entry.id   AF-A0AAJ6E8Z7-F1
#
_cell.length_a   1.000
_cell.length_b   1.000
_cell.length_c   1.000
_cell.angle_alpha   90.00
_cell.angle_beta   90.00
_cell.angle_gamma   90.00
#
_symmetry.space_group_name_H-M   'P 1'
#
loop_
_entity.id
_entity.type
_entity.pdbx_description
1 polymer ?
#
loop_
_entity_poly.entity_id
_entity_poly.type
_entity_poly.pdbx_seq_one_letter_code
_entity_poly.pdbx_strand_id
1 'polypeptide(L)' 'MSNDVDFDLSSDQWEALKALRNPASTGHLSKAYVVEGLAKLGLVVIDDGVPALTPTGRKVLVRGSCRLLDVAA' A
#
# COMPACT_ATOMS: atom_id res chain seq x y z
N MET A 1 -16.02 -6.84 -16.69
CA MET A 1 -16.38 -6.78 -15.26
C MET A 1 -15.10 -6.51 -14.50
N SER A 2 -14.81 -5.24 -14.23
CA SER A 2 -13.61 -4.85 -13.50
C SER A 2 -13.90 -5.14 -12.03
N ASN A 3 -13.36 -6.24 -11.51
CA ASN A 3 -13.36 -6.52 -10.08
C ASN A 3 -12.35 -5.57 -9.43
N ASP A 4 -12.67 -4.28 -9.47
CA ASP A 4 -11.93 -3.24 -8.79
C ASP A 4 -12.20 -3.46 -7.31
N VAL A 5 -11.30 -4.20 -6.67
CA VAL A 5 -11.27 -4.31 -5.23
C VAL A 5 -10.90 -2.92 -4.72
N ASP A 6 -11.92 -2.13 -4.42
CA ASP A 6 -11.80 -0.86 -3.73
C ASP A 6 -11.36 -1.18 -2.30
N PHE A 7 -10.05 -1.27 -2.09
CA PHE A 7 -9.50 -1.33 -0.75
C PHE A 7 -9.70 0.04 -0.11
N ASP A 8 -10.58 0.11 0.88
CA ASP A 8 -10.74 1.29 1.73
C ASP A 8 -9.52 1.39 2.67
N LEU A 9 -8.43 1.92 2.12
CA LEU A 9 -7.17 2.10 2.84
C LEU A 9 -7.18 3.43 3.55
N SER A 10 -6.79 3.43 4.82
CA SER A 10 -6.53 4.68 5.53
C SER A 10 -5.29 5.39 4.96
N SER A 11 -5.17 6.69 5.21
CA SER A 11 -4.00 7.48 4.79
C SER A 11 -2.68 6.85 5.28
N ASP A 12 -2.64 6.37 6.53
CA ASP A 12 -1.49 5.65 7.09
C ASP A 12 -1.13 4.38 6.29
N GLN A 13 -2.13 3.58 5.89
CA GLN A 13 -1.93 2.38 5.07
C GLN A 13 -1.43 2.72 3.66
N TRP A 14 -1.90 3.82 3.10
CA TRP A 14 -1.47 4.32 1.80
C TRP A 14 -0.01 4.79 1.82
N GLU A 15 0.39 5.55 2.84
CA GLU A 15 1.78 5.96 3.02
C GLU A 15 2.70 4.75 3.19
N ALA A 16 2.28 3.74 3.96
CA ALA A 16 3.05 2.51 4.12
C ALA A 16 3.23 1.74 2.78
N LEU A 17 2.19 1.63 1.94
CA LEU A 17 2.33 1.02 0.61
C LEU A 17 3.30 1.81 -0.28
N LYS A 18 3.21 3.15 -0.28
CA LYS A 18 4.14 4.00 -1.05
C LYS A 18 5.58 3.86 -0.56
N ALA A 19 5.77 3.80 0.75
CA ALA A 19 7.06 3.56 1.39
C ALA A 19 7.70 2.24 0.97
N LEU A 20 6.90 1.16 0.86
CA LEU A 20 7.36 -0.14 0.39
C LEU A 20 7.73 -0.14 -1.10
N ARG A 21 7.05 0.66 -1.91
CA ARG A 21 7.42 0.87 -3.31
C ARG A 21 8.74 1.62 -3.46
N ASN A 22 9.04 2.56 -2.57
CA ASN A 22 10.26 3.36 -2.61
C ASN A 22 11.02 3.31 -1.27
N PRO A 23 11.79 2.23 -1.04
CA PRO A 23 12.53 2.05 0.22
C PRO A 23 13.59 3.14 0.45
N ALA A 24 14.06 3.83 -0.60
CA ALA A 24 15.08 4.89 -0.50
C ALA A 24 14.58 6.19 0.17
N SER A 25 13.27 6.36 0.36
CA SER A 25 12.68 7.57 0.98
C SER A 25 12.07 7.33 2.36
N THR A 26 12.15 6.11 2.91
CA THR A 26 11.32 5.71 4.05
C THR A 26 12.14 5.65 5.33
N GLY A 27 12.35 6.82 5.95
CA GLY A 27 12.89 6.91 7.32
C GLY A 27 11.90 6.51 8.42
N HIS A 28 10.65 6.17 8.07
CA HIS A 28 9.56 5.88 9.01
C HIS A 28 8.76 4.63 8.61
N LEU A 29 9.39 3.45 8.59
CA LEU A 29 8.68 2.16 8.73
C LEU A 29 8.10 2.00 10.16
N SER A 30 7.57 3.08 10.76
CA SER A 30 7.31 3.19 12.19
C SER A 30 5.99 2.55 12.65
N LYS A 31 5.30 1.82 11.78
CA LYS A 31 4.01 1.20 12.13
C LYS A 31 3.93 -0.22 11.59
N ALA A 32 4.63 -1.15 12.23
CA ALA A 32 4.55 -2.59 11.93
C ALA A 32 3.09 -3.09 11.88
N TYR A 33 2.20 -2.53 12.69
CA TYR A 33 0.77 -2.84 12.69
C TYR A 33 0.06 -2.49 11.36
N VAL A 34 0.51 -1.43 10.67
CA VAL A 34 -0.05 -1.02 9.37
C VAL A 34 0.39 -2.01 8.29
N VAL A 35 1.67 -2.41 8.32
CA VAL A 35 2.23 -3.43 7.41
C VAL A 35 1.52 -4.77 7.62
N GLU A 36 1.26 -5.16 8.86
CA GLU A 36 0.51 -6.37 9.18
C GLU A 36 -0.94 -6.30 8.67
N GLY A 37 -1.60 -5.14 8.79
CA GLY A 37 -2.92 -4.90 8.22
C GLY A 37 -2.94 -5.03 6.69
N LEU A 38 -1.93 -4.47 6.02
CA LEU A 38 -1.75 -4.60 4.57
C LEU A 38 -1.45 -6.03 4.14
N ALA A 39 -0.74 -6.80 4.97
CA ALA A 39 -0.48 -8.21 4.72
C ALA A 39 -1.75 -9.06 4.84
N LYS A 40 -2.61 -8.77 5.82
CA LYS A 40 -3.95 -9.40 5.94
C LYS A 40 -4.84 -9.11 4.73
N LEU A 41 -4.67 -7.96 4.10
CA LEU A 41 -5.36 -7.59 2.86
C LEU A 41 -4.72 -8.20 1.59
N GLY A 42 -3.59 -8.91 1.71
CA GLY A 42 -2.85 -9.49 0.58
C GLY A 42 -2.15 -8.46 -0.31
N LEU A 43 -1.98 -7.21 0.17
CA LEU A 43 -1.31 -6.13 -0.55
C LEU A 43 0.21 -6.14 -0.34
N VAL A 44 0.64 -6.72 0.78
CA VAL A 44 2.03 -6.85 1.20
C VAL A 44 2.29 -8.29 1.62
N VAL A 45 3.49 -8.79 1.39
CA VAL A 45 3.97 -10.06 1.93
C VAL A 45 5.20 -9.77 2.78
N ILE A 46 5.36 -10.45 3.91
CA ILE A 46 6.59 -10.36 4.71
C ILE A 46 7.46 -11.52 4.27
N ASP A 47 8.51 -11.22 3.51
CA ASP A 47 9.50 -12.18 3.02
C ASP A 47 10.78 -12.02 3.83
N ASP A 48 11.16 -13.04 4.59
CA ASP A 48 12.34 -13.04 5.47
C ASP A 48 12.40 -11.83 6.45
N GLY A 49 11.24 -11.45 7.00
CA GLY A 49 11.11 -10.30 7.90
C GLY A 49 11.11 -8.94 7.18
N VAL A 50 11.29 -8.92 5.85
CA VAL A 50 11.25 -7.72 5.03
C VAL A 50 9.86 -7.61 4.36
N PRO A 51 9.11 -6.53 4.60
CA PRO A 51 7.86 -6.31 3.90
C PRO A 51 8.13 -6.00 2.42
N ALA A 52 7.48 -6.76 1.54
CA ALA A 52 7.56 -6.66 0.09
C ALA A 52 6.17 -6.48 -0.52
N LEU A 53 6.08 -5.67 -1.57
CA LEU A 53 4.81 -5.32 -2.20
C LEU A 53 4.32 -6.44 -3.14
N THR A 54 3.07 -6.88 -2.98
CA THR A 54 2.50 -7.91 -3.87
C THR A 54 2.08 -7.31 -5.23
N PRO A 55 1.84 -8.13 -6.27
CA PRO A 55 1.26 -7.66 -7.52
C PRO A 55 -0.08 -6.92 -7.32
N THR A 56 -0.87 -7.33 -6.33
CA THR A 56 -2.13 -6.67 -5.96
C THR A 56 -1.87 -5.31 -5.33
N GLY A 57 -0.95 -5.21 -4.36
CA GLY A 57 -0.55 -3.94 -3.75
C GLY A 57 -0.06 -2.91 -4.77
N ARG A 58 0.70 -3.36 -5.79
CA ARG A 58 1.10 -2.50 -6.92
C ARG A 58 -0.07 -1.95 -7.73
N LYS A 59 -1.06 -2.78 -8.06
CA LYS A 59 -2.25 -2.33 -8.80
C LYS A 59 -3.07 -1.33 -7.99
N VAL A 60 -3.22 -1.59 -6.70
CA VAL A 60 -3.91 -0.69 -5.75
C VAL A 60 -3.22 0.67 -5.69
N LEU A 61 -1.89 0.70 -5.60
CA LEU A 61 -1.11 1.94 -5.64
C LEU A 61 -1.35 2.75 -6.92
N VAL A 62 -1.28 2.11 -8.08
CA VAL A 62 -1.49 2.79 -9.37
C VAL A 62 -2.92 3.38 -9.45
N ARG A 63 -3.93 2.62 -9.02
CA ARG A 63 -5.32 3.04 -9.12
C ARG A 63 -5.71 4.10 -8.08
N GLY A 64 -5.30 3.93 -6.82
CA GLY A 64 -5.56 4.92 -5.78
C GLY A 64 -4.79 6.23 -5.99
N SER A 65 -3.63 6.21 -6.66
CA SER A 65 -2.94 7.43 -7.08
C SER A 65 -3.75 8.25 -8.09
N CYS A 66 -4.51 7.62 -8.99
CA CYS A 66 -5.44 8.34 -9.87
C CYS A 66 -6.63 8.92 -9.10
N ARG A 67 -7.17 8.20 -8.11
CA ARG A 67 -8.31 8.67 -7.30
C ARG A 67 -7.95 9.86 -6.39
N LEU A 68 -6.71 9.90 -5.89
CA LEU A 68 -6.19 11.04 -5.11
C LEU A 68 -5.95 12.30 -5.96
N LEU A 69 -5.71 12.16 -7.26
CA LEU A 69 -5.63 13.31 -8.17
C LEU A 69 -7.02 13.91 -8.44
N ASP A 70 -8.07 13.09 -8.42
CA ASP A 70 -9.46 13.55 -8.60
C ASP A 70 -10.04 14.22 -7.33
N VAL A 71 -9.57 13.86 -6.13
CA VAL A 71 -10.07 14.45 -4.88
C VAL A 71 -9.36 15.77 -4.48
N ALA A 72 -8.35 16.17 -5.23
CA ALA A 72 -7.59 17.40 -5.00
C ALA A 72 -7.98 18.56 -5.95
N ALA A 73 -9.07 18.42 -6.72
CA ALA A 73 -9.58 19.43 -7.65
C ALA A 73 -10.84 20.11 -7.13
#